data_AF-A0A7C7KMH8-F1
#
_entry.id   AF-A0A7C7KMH8-F1
#
_cell.length_a   1.000
_cell.length_b   1.000
_cell.length_c   1.000
_cell.angle_alpha   90.00
_cell.angle_beta   90.00
_cell.angle_gamma   90.00
#
_symmetry.space_group_name_H-M   'P 1'
#
loop_
_entity.id
_entity.type
_entity.pdbx_description
1 polymer ?
#
loop_
_entity_poly.entity_id
_entity_poly.type
_entity_poly.pdbx_seq_one_letter_code
_entity_poly.pdbx_strand_id
1 'polypeptide(L)'
;VDGGEVIASLGERILGRTAQEDIVDPLSGEVILKRGDLIEENRIDQIERAGIDSILIRSALMCESVGGMCAACYGRDLARGTKVNVGEAVGVIAAQSIGEPGTQLTMRTFHIGGAAQRGAEQSSVEAAADAKVAIANRNVVLNSEGVPIVMGRNLEVVLADEQDRERARHRVPYGAKLLVDEGAEVKLGDKLAEWDPYTIPIITEREGVANYVDLIEGTSISEVMDETTGISNRVVIDWKQQPRGNDLKPRITLRDDKGEVVTLANGMEARYFMSVDAILSVENGAHVKAGDVLARIPRESSKTRDITGGLPRVAELFEARKPKDYAIISEIEGRIEFGKDYKTKRRIVVVPEEEGQESREYLIPKGKHIAVQEGDFVQVGDMLLDGNPVPHDILEVLGVEAL
;
A
#
# COMPACT_ATOMS: atom_id res chain seq x y z
N VAL A 1 -3.71 8.21 -11.08
CA VAL A 1 -4.40 6.92 -11.25
C VAL A 1 -4.48 6.30 -9.88
N ASP A 2 -5.68 5.98 -9.43
CA ASP A 2 -5.91 5.26 -8.18
C ASP A 2 -6.69 4.00 -8.57
N GLY A 3 -6.09 2.81 -8.37
CA GLY A 3 -6.71 1.52 -8.71
C GLY A 3 -7.18 1.33 -10.16
N GLY A 4 -6.53 1.97 -11.13
CA GLY A 4 -6.91 1.87 -12.56
C GLY A 4 -7.93 2.92 -13.01
N GLU A 5 -8.58 3.65 -12.09
CA GLU A 5 -9.46 4.76 -12.45
C GLU A 5 -8.68 6.09 -12.47
N VAL A 6 -8.82 6.85 -13.56
CA VAL A 6 -8.22 8.19 -13.68
C VAL A 6 -9.13 9.18 -12.97
N ILE A 7 -8.92 9.37 -11.66
CA ILE A 7 -9.68 10.35 -10.84
C ILE A 7 -9.49 11.78 -11.37
N ALA A 8 -8.26 12.12 -11.77
CA ALA A 8 -7.90 13.39 -12.39
C ALA A 8 -6.84 13.14 -13.47
N SER A 9 -7.00 13.76 -14.64
CA SER A 9 -6.02 13.62 -15.72
C SER A 9 -4.70 14.32 -15.36
N LEU A 10 -3.62 13.95 -16.05
CA LEU A 10 -2.35 14.66 -15.90
C LEU A 10 -2.54 16.15 -16.24
N GLY A 11 -3.27 16.45 -17.32
CA GLY A 11 -3.59 17.80 -17.75
C GLY A 11 -4.24 18.66 -16.65
N GLU A 12 -5.24 18.10 -15.97
CA GLU A 12 -5.92 18.80 -14.86
C GLU A 12 -4.96 19.11 -13.69
N ARG A 13 -4.05 18.19 -13.37
CA ARG A 13 -3.10 18.36 -12.25
C ARG A 13 -1.97 19.33 -12.54
N ILE A 14 -1.52 19.42 -13.79
CA ILE A 14 -0.38 20.26 -14.19
C ILE A 14 -0.79 21.66 -14.68
N LEU A 15 -2.08 21.89 -14.97
CA LEU A 15 -2.57 23.17 -15.48
C LEU A 15 -2.15 24.32 -14.56
N GLY A 16 -1.51 25.33 -15.16
CA GLY A 16 -1.05 26.51 -14.43
C GLY A 16 0.18 26.28 -13.55
N ARG A 17 0.83 25.12 -13.63
CA ARG A 17 2.14 24.87 -13.00
C ARG A 17 3.28 25.24 -13.94
N THR A 18 4.48 25.40 -13.40
CA THR A 18 5.68 25.70 -14.19
C THR A 18 6.53 24.45 -14.34
N ALA A 19 7.00 24.16 -15.54
CA ALA A 19 7.85 23.01 -15.83
C ALA A 19 9.24 23.17 -15.16
N GLN A 20 9.71 22.12 -14.49
CA GLN A 20 11.05 22.11 -13.87
C GLN A 20 12.13 21.67 -14.85
N GLU A 21 11.76 20.91 -15.88
CA GLU A 21 12.62 20.40 -16.95
C GLU A 21 11.98 20.63 -18.32
N ASP A 22 12.75 20.41 -19.38
CA ASP A 22 12.22 20.47 -20.75
C ASP A 22 11.27 19.27 -20.95
N ILE A 23 10.02 19.57 -21.26
CA ILE A 23 9.01 18.55 -21.58
C ILE A 23 9.19 18.22 -23.05
N VAL A 24 9.72 17.05 -23.31
CA VAL A 24 9.97 16.54 -24.66
C VAL A 24 8.93 15.50 -25.04
N ASP A 25 8.54 15.49 -26.31
CA ASP A 25 7.79 14.39 -26.87
C ASP A 25 8.74 13.17 -27.00
N PRO A 26 8.46 12.06 -26.31
CA PRO A 26 9.30 10.87 -26.37
C PRO A 26 9.40 10.23 -27.77
N LEU A 27 8.45 10.49 -28.67
CA LEU A 27 8.43 9.93 -30.02
C LEU A 27 9.26 10.75 -31.01
N SER A 28 8.99 12.05 -31.07
CA SER A 28 9.61 12.95 -32.04
C SER A 28 10.93 13.54 -31.54
N GLY A 29 11.17 13.50 -30.23
CA GLY A 29 12.26 14.23 -29.58
C GLY A 29 12.07 15.74 -29.62
N GLU A 30 10.90 16.24 -30.04
CA GLU A 30 10.60 17.66 -30.09
C GLU A 30 10.29 18.20 -28.68
N VAL A 31 10.82 19.38 -28.35
CA VAL A 31 10.54 20.05 -27.08
C VAL A 31 9.15 20.68 -27.14
N ILE A 32 8.19 20.08 -26.42
CA ILE A 32 6.81 20.59 -26.29
C ILE A 32 6.79 21.88 -25.47
N LEU A 33 7.48 21.88 -24.33
CA LEU A 33 7.58 23.02 -23.42
C LEU A 33 8.97 23.09 -22.80
N LYS A 34 9.54 24.30 -22.75
CA LYS A 34 10.87 24.50 -22.14
C LYS A 34 10.77 24.58 -20.63
N ARG A 35 11.87 24.24 -19.97
CA ARG A 35 12.11 24.45 -18.55
C ARG A 35 11.82 25.90 -18.16
N GLY A 36 11.01 26.07 -17.11
CA GLY A 36 10.68 27.38 -16.54
C GLY A 36 9.46 28.05 -17.17
N ASP A 37 8.89 27.48 -18.23
CA ASP A 37 7.66 27.99 -18.84
C ASP A 37 6.41 27.51 -18.09
N LEU A 38 5.35 28.31 -18.18
CA LEU A 38 4.05 28.02 -17.59
C LEU A 38 3.27 27.04 -18.48
N ILE A 39 2.69 26.02 -17.86
CA ILE A 39 1.85 25.04 -18.54
C ILE A 39 0.43 25.63 -18.70
N GLU A 40 0.12 26.04 -19.92
CA GLU A 40 -1.17 26.59 -20.34
C GLU A 40 -2.00 25.53 -21.09
N GLU A 41 -3.30 25.80 -21.27
CA GLU A 41 -4.27 24.89 -21.86
C GLU A 41 -3.85 24.37 -23.26
N ASN A 42 -3.22 25.23 -24.06
CA ASN A 42 -2.71 24.88 -25.39
C ASN A 42 -1.59 23.82 -25.37
N ARG A 43 -0.81 23.74 -24.30
CA ARG A 43 0.29 22.78 -24.14
C ARG A 43 -0.20 21.47 -23.55
N ILE A 44 -1.27 21.48 -22.77
CA ILE A 44 -1.85 20.27 -22.18
C ILE A 44 -2.26 19.28 -23.27
N ASP A 45 -2.97 19.74 -24.31
CA ASP A 45 -3.36 18.88 -25.42
C ASP A 45 -2.16 18.22 -26.11
N GLN A 46 -1.03 18.92 -26.21
CA GLN A 46 0.20 18.38 -26.79
C GLN A 46 0.84 17.35 -25.88
N ILE A 47 0.88 17.62 -24.57
CA ILE A 47 1.43 16.74 -23.55
C ILE A 47 0.62 15.44 -23.45
N GLU A 48 -0.72 15.53 -23.44
CA GLU A 48 -1.59 14.37 -23.38
C GLU A 48 -1.49 13.53 -24.66
N ARG A 49 -1.41 14.17 -25.85
CA ARG A 49 -1.22 13.46 -27.13
C ARG A 49 0.14 12.79 -27.24
N ALA A 50 1.18 13.38 -26.64
CA ALA A 50 2.51 12.78 -26.59
C ALA A 50 2.57 11.55 -25.67
N GLY A 51 1.51 11.28 -24.90
CA GLY A 51 1.45 10.13 -23.99
C GLY A 51 2.46 10.24 -22.86
N ILE A 52 2.65 11.45 -22.33
CA ILE A 52 3.55 11.66 -21.18
C ILE A 52 2.77 11.34 -19.91
N ASP A 53 3.28 10.41 -19.11
CA ASP A 53 2.59 9.93 -17.90
C ASP A 53 3.13 10.58 -16.61
N SER A 54 4.34 11.16 -16.64
CA SER A 54 4.96 11.86 -15.51
C SER A 54 5.76 13.09 -15.94
N ILE A 55 5.70 14.16 -15.14
CA ILE A 55 6.37 15.44 -15.41
C ILE A 55 6.89 16.04 -14.11
N LEU A 56 8.12 16.55 -14.15
CA LEU A 56 8.68 17.34 -13.06
C LEU A 56 8.22 18.80 -13.16
N ILE A 57 7.50 19.25 -12.14
CA ILE A 57 7.01 20.63 -12.01
C ILE A 57 7.68 21.33 -10.83
N ARG A 58 7.68 22.66 -10.87
CA ARG A 58 8.06 23.46 -9.72
C ARG A 58 7.00 23.35 -8.62
N SER A 59 7.45 23.31 -7.38
CA SER A 59 6.61 23.22 -6.19
C SER A 59 6.84 24.41 -5.26
N ALA A 60 5.80 24.78 -4.52
CA ALA A 60 5.87 25.75 -3.42
C ALA A 60 6.79 25.27 -2.28
N LEU A 61 6.86 23.95 -2.05
CA LEU A 61 7.65 23.35 -0.97
C LEU A 61 9.16 23.43 -1.23
N MET A 62 9.56 23.33 -2.49
CA MET A 62 10.98 23.38 -2.91
C MET A 62 11.42 24.81 -3.28
N CYS A 63 10.67 25.82 -2.86
CA CYS A 63 10.99 27.21 -3.16
C CYS A 63 12.06 27.74 -2.19
N GLU A 64 13.24 28.06 -2.72
CA GLU A 64 14.39 28.59 -1.95
C GLU A 64 14.26 30.08 -1.54
N SER A 65 13.13 30.72 -1.87
CA SER A 65 12.90 32.12 -1.55
C SER A 65 12.73 32.33 -0.05
N VAL A 66 13.44 33.30 0.53
CA VAL A 66 13.36 33.64 1.96
C VAL A 66 12.25 34.65 2.20
N GLY A 67 11.33 34.36 3.13
CA GLY A 67 10.25 35.28 3.52
C GLY A 67 9.10 35.41 2.51
N GLY A 68 9.03 34.52 1.52
CA GLY A 68 8.00 34.51 0.49
C GLY A 68 8.18 33.37 -0.49
N MET A 69 7.45 33.40 -1.61
CA MET A 69 7.54 32.39 -2.67
C MET A 69 7.74 33.08 -4.02
N CYS A 70 8.57 32.49 -4.88
CA CYS A 70 8.73 33.01 -6.25
C CYS A 70 7.51 32.68 -7.11
N ALA A 71 7.19 33.56 -8.07
CA ALA A 71 6.03 33.40 -8.95
C ALA A 71 6.06 32.08 -9.75
N ALA A 72 7.25 31.56 -10.06
CA ALA A 72 7.42 30.31 -10.82
C ALA A 72 7.08 29.06 -10.00
N CYS A 73 7.27 29.07 -8.67
CA CYS A 73 6.92 27.93 -7.81
C CYS A 73 5.41 27.84 -7.54
N TYR A 74 4.70 28.97 -7.60
CA TYR A 74 3.24 28.99 -7.51
C TYR A 74 2.61 28.70 -8.88
N GLY A 75 3.07 29.41 -9.92
CA GLY A 75 2.57 29.32 -11.28
C GLY A 75 1.45 30.34 -11.57
N ARG A 76 0.26 29.83 -11.85
CA ARG A 76 -0.92 30.61 -12.28
C ARG A 76 -1.84 30.95 -11.10
N ASP A 77 -2.35 32.16 -11.11
CA ASP A 77 -3.49 32.56 -10.28
C ASP A 77 -4.77 31.99 -10.91
N LEU A 78 -5.38 31.01 -10.23
CA LEU A 78 -6.58 30.31 -10.71
C LEU A 78 -7.83 31.20 -10.72
N ALA A 79 -7.86 32.30 -9.97
CA ALA A 79 -8.99 33.22 -9.95
C ALA A 79 -8.97 34.19 -11.14
N ARG A 80 -7.78 34.62 -11.56
CA ARG A 80 -7.61 35.58 -12.68
C ARG A 80 -7.20 34.93 -13.99
N GLY A 81 -6.72 33.69 -13.96
CA GLY A 81 -6.27 32.96 -15.13
C GLY A 81 -4.95 33.46 -15.72
N THR A 82 -4.20 34.33 -15.03
CA THR A 82 -2.87 34.80 -15.45
C THR A 82 -1.77 34.28 -14.53
N LYS A 83 -0.51 34.44 -14.93
CA LYS A 83 0.62 34.23 -14.01
C LYS A 83 0.42 35.07 -12.74
N VAL A 84 0.76 34.50 -11.58
CA VAL A 84 0.57 35.18 -10.30
C VAL A 84 1.35 36.49 -10.25
N ASN A 85 0.69 37.53 -9.74
CA ASN A 85 1.30 38.84 -9.59
C ASN A 85 2.27 38.86 -8.41
N VAL A 86 3.38 39.58 -8.56
CA VAL A 86 4.30 39.80 -7.44
C VAL A 86 3.59 40.65 -6.37
N GLY A 87 3.57 40.16 -5.14
CA GLY A 87 2.86 40.79 -4.01
C GLY A 87 1.52 40.15 -3.67
N GLU A 88 1.05 39.17 -4.44
CA GLU A 88 -0.19 38.44 -4.13
C GLU A 88 -0.03 37.57 -2.87
N ALA A 89 -1.02 37.60 -1.98
CA ALA A 89 -0.99 36.90 -0.69
C ALA A 89 -1.42 35.43 -0.82
N VAL A 90 -0.67 34.66 -1.62
CA VAL A 90 -0.94 33.25 -1.96
C VAL A 90 -1.16 32.34 -0.76
N GLY A 91 -0.51 32.60 0.38
CA GLY A 91 -0.72 31.82 1.61
C GLY A 91 -2.12 31.97 2.21
N VAL A 92 -2.68 33.19 2.19
CA VAL A 92 -4.04 33.45 2.66
C VAL A 92 -5.07 32.84 1.71
N ILE A 93 -4.83 32.97 0.40
CA ILE A 93 -5.68 32.38 -0.65
C ILE A 93 -5.73 30.86 -0.49
N ALA A 94 -4.57 30.21 -0.29
CA ALA A 94 -4.50 28.77 -0.08
C ALA A 94 -5.25 28.33 1.20
N ALA A 95 -5.08 29.06 2.30
CA ALA A 95 -5.79 28.77 3.56
C ALA A 95 -7.32 28.87 3.40
N GLN A 96 -7.81 29.91 2.72
CA GLN A 96 -9.24 30.08 2.45
C GLN A 96 -9.80 28.99 1.54
N SER A 97 -9.05 28.63 0.49
CA SER A 97 -9.44 27.61 -0.49
C SER A 97 -9.61 26.21 0.11
N ILE A 98 -9.03 25.96 1.29
CA ILE A 98 -9.22 24.72 2.05
C ILE A 98 -10.26 24.92 3.16
N GLY A 99 -10.16 26.02 3.91
CA GLY A 99 -10.97 26.27 5.10
C GLY A 99 -12.46 26.48 4.81
N GLU A 100 -12.82 27.32 3.82
CA GLU A 100 -14.21 27.59 3.48
C GLU A 100 -14.93 26.32 2.99
N PRO A 101 -14.43 25.59 1.96
CA PRO A 101 -15.06 24.36 1.52
C PRO A 101 -15.14 23.30 2.62
N GLY A 102 -14.11 23.17 3.47
CA GLY A 102 -14.10 22.24 4.58
C GLY A 102 -15.23 22.50 5.58
N THR A 103 -15.40 23.76 6.01
CA THR A 103 -16.50 24.14 6.92
C THR A 103 -17.88 23.94 6.26
N GLN A 104 -17.99 24.23 4.96
CA GLN A 104 -19.23 24.03 4.20
C GLN A 104 -19.60 22.54 4.06
N LEU A 105 -18.63 21.69 3.73
CA LEU A 105 -18.80 20.23 3.61
C LEU A 105 -19.25 19.63 4.95
N THR A 106 -18.64 20.09 6.04
CA THR A 106 -19.04 19.68 7.40
C THR A 106 -20.52 19.97 7.62
N MET A 107 -20.97 21.20 7.35
CA MET A 107 -22.36 21.59 7.53
C MET A 107 -23.33 20.83 6.61
N ARG A 108 -22.98 20.58 5.34
CA ARG A 108 -23.87 19.88 4.39
C ARG A 108 -24.02 18.39 4.70
N THR A 109 -22.95 17.73 5.12
CA THR A 109 -22.95 16.27 5.32
C THR A 109 -23.79 15.83 6.52
N PHE A 110 -23.81 16.61 7.61
CA PHE A 110 -24.68 16.33 8.77
C PHE A 110 -26.18 16.29 8.42
N HIS A 111 -26.62 16.97 7.36
CA HIS A 111 -28.03 16.99 6.95
C HIS A 111 -28.41 15.80 6.05
N ILE A 112 -27.43 15.08 5.50
CA ILE A 112 -27.61 13.90 4.62
C ILE A 112 -27.33 12.59 5.39
N GLY A 113 -27.14 12.67 6.72
CA GLY A 113 -26.60 11.64 7.62
C GLY A 113 -27.38 10.33 7.80
N GLY A 114 -28.15 9.88 6.80
CA GLY A 114 -28.82 8.58 6.78
C GLY A 114 -28.34 7.61 5.70
N ALA A 115 -27.57 8.06 4.70
CA ALA A 115 -27.10 7.20 3.60
C ALA A 115 -25.57 7.05 3.66
N ALA A 116 -25.08 6.08 4.42
CA ALA A 116 -23.68 5.69 4.38
C ALA A 116 -23.36 5.10 2.99
N GLN A 117 -22.78 5.89 2.09
CA GLN A 117 -22.15 5.34 0.90
C GLN A 117 -20.85 4.68 1.33
N ARG A 118 -20.81 3.34 1.29
CA ARG A 118 -19.57 2.59 1.30
C ARG A 118 -18.82 2.98 0.03
N GLY A 119 -17.72 3.71 0.14
CA GLY A 119 -16.74 3.74 -0.94
C GLY A 119 -16.29 2.30 -1.20
N ALA A 120 -16.28 1.88 -2.47
CA ALA A 120 -15.76 0.57 -2.82
C ALA A 120 -14.25 0.58 -2.54
N GLU A 121 -13.79 -0.30 -1.66
CA GLU A 121 -12.36 -0.54 -1.50
C GLU A 121 -11.83 -1.19 -2.79
N GLN A 122 -10.68 -0.74 -3.26
CA GLN A 122 -10.08 -1.28 -4.49
C GLN A 122 -9.58 -2.71 -4.25
N SER A 123 -10.13 -3.64 -5.03
CA SER A 123 -9.84 -5.07 -4.96
C SER A 123 -9.09 -5.59 -6.19
N SER A 124 -8.76 -4.72 -7.13
CA SER A 124 -8.06 -5.10 -8.36
C SER A 124 -7.26 -3.94 -8.94
N VAL A 125 -6.25 -4.28 -9.75
CA VAL A 125 -5.62 -3.35 -10.69
C VAL A 125 -6.05 -3.73 -12.10
N GLU A 126 -6.46 -2.72 -12.87
CA GLU A 126 -6.79 -2.83 -14.29
C GLU A 126 -5.76 -2.11 -15.17
N ALA A 127 -5.62 -2.58 -16.40
CA ALA A 127 -4.73 -1.99 -17.38
C ALA A 127 -5.19 -0.57 -17.77
N ALA A 128 -4.32 0.42 -17.57
CA ALA A 128 -4.61 1.82 -17.88
C ALA A 128 -4.49 2.17 -19.38
N ALA A 129 -3.96 1.25 -20.20
CA ALA A 129 -3.82 1.40 -21.64
C ALA A 129 -3.61 0.02 -22.30
N ASP A 130 -3.79 -0.03 -23.62
CA ASP A 130 -3.33 -1.15 -24.43
C ASP A 130 -1.80 -1.21 -24.37
N ALA A 131 -1.26 -2.32 -23.85
CA ALA A 131 0.15 -2.45 -23.55
C ALA A 131 0.58 -3.93 -23.45
N LYS A 132 1.88 -4.15 -23.53
CA LYS A 132 2.52 -5.41 -23.16
C LYS A 132 2.93 -5.37 -21.69
N VAL A 133 2.62 -6.42 -20.96
CA VAL A 133 2.95 -6.55 -19.53
C VAL A 133 4.41 -6.95 -19.35
N ALA A 134 5.13 -6.22 -18.50
CA ALA A 134 6.43 -6.61 -17.95
C ALA A 134 6.34 -6.65 -16.42
N ILE A 135 6.89 -7.68 -15.78
CA ILE A 135 6.80 -7.90 -14.34
C ILE A 135 8.18 -7.72 -13.72
N ALA A 136 8.35 -6.64 -12.96
CA ALA A 136 9.55 -6.44 -12.15
C ALA A 136 9.42 -7.24 -10.84
N ASN A 137 10.53 -7.86 -10.41
CA ASN A 137 10.62 -8.69 -9.19
C ASN A 137 9.58 -9.83 -9.15
N ARG A 138 9.44 -10.56 -10.26
CA ARG A 138 8.50 -11.68 -10.40
C ARG A 138 8.79 -12.79 -9.37
N ASN A 139 8.02 -12.78 -8.28
CA ASN A 139 7.98 -13.86 -7.31
C ASN A 139 6.52 -14.33 -7.16
N VAL A 140 6.16 -15.38 -7.90
CA VAL A 140 4.80 -15.89 -8.05
C VAL A 140 4.82 -17.41 -7.97
N VAL A 141 3.83 -17.99 -7.29
CA VAL A 141 3.68 -19.45 -7.17
C VAL A 141 2.24 -19.84 -7.53
N LEU A 142 2.07 -20.99 -8.18
CA LEU A 142 0.76 -21.53 -8.52
C LEU A 142 0.14 -22.24 -7.32
N ASN A 143 -1.04 -21.80 -6.89
CA ASN A 143 -1.80 -22.44 -5.82
C ASN A 143 -2.40 -23.80 -6.24
N SER A 144 -3.12 -24.45 -5.33
CA SER A 144 -3.80 -25.73 -5.60
C SER A 144 -4.81 -25.70 -6.74
N GLU A 145 -5.39 -24.54 -7.04
CA GLU A 145 -6.35 -24.30 -8.13
C GLU A 145 -5.66 -23.94 -9.46
N GLY A 146 -4.34 -23.82 -9.49
CA GLY A 146 -3.57 -23.40 -10.67
C GLY A 146 -3.60 -21.89 -10.93
N VAL A 147 -4.01 -21.09 -9.94
CA VAL A 147 -3.99 -19.62 -10.00
C VAL A 147 -2.62 -19.11 -9.54
N PRO A 148 -1.98 -18.18 -10.28
CA PRO A 148 -0.73 -17.58 -9.84
C PRO A 148 -0.97 -16.60 -8.69
N ILE A 149 -0.31 -16.84 -7.56
CA ILE A 149 -0.37 -16.01 -6.36
C ILE A 149 0.96 -15.31 -6.15
N VAL A 150 0.90 -14.00 -5.93
CA VAL A 150 2.08 -13.15 -5.68
C VAL A 150 2.66 -13.45 -4.30
N MET A 151 3.91 -13.89 -4.27
CA MET A 151 4.66 -14.18 -3.04
C MET A 151 5.66 -13.08 -2.68
N GLY A 152 5.96 -12.16 -3.61
CA GLY A 152 6.81 -10.99 -3.36
C GLY A 152 6.00 -9.78 -2.89
N ARG A 153 6.53 -9.01 -1.93
CA ARG A 153 5.92 -7.74 -1.49
C ARG A 153 6.20 -6.56 -2.43
N ASN A 154 7.16 -6.74 -3.34
CA ASN A 154 7.69 -5.68 -4.21
C ASN A 154 7.52 -6.04 -5.69
N LEU A 155 6.54 -6.90 -6.00
CA LEU A 155 6.18 -7.21 -7.37
C LEU A 155 5.50 -5.99 -7.98
N GLU A 156 6.01 -5.56 -9.13
CA GLU A 156 5.43 -4.46 -9.89
C GLU A 156 5.07 -4.93 -11.28
N VAL A 157 3.85 -4.62 -11.70
CA VAL A 157 3.36 -4.84 -13.05
C VAL A 157 3.55 -3.53 -13.81
N VAL A 158 4.46 -3.56 -14.77
CA VAL A 158 4.79 -2.46 -15.68
C VAL A 158 4.06 -2.70 -17.00
N LEU A 159 3.34 -1.71 -17.47
CA LEU A 159 2.71 -1.71 -18.78
C LEU A 159 3.65 -0.99 -19.75
N ALA A 160 4.19 -1.71 -20.72
CA ALA A 160 5.05 -1.17 -21.76
C ALA A 160 4.29 -1.08 -23.10
N ASP A 161 4.44 0.00 -23.85
CA ASP A 161 3.82 0.09 -25.19
C ASP A 161 4.62 -0.68 -26.27
N GLU A 162 4.15 -0.64 -27.52
CA GLU A 162 4.84 -1.27 -28.67
C GLU A 162 6.28 -0.74 -28.90
N GLN A 163 6.63 0.39 -28.28
CA GLN A 163 7.93 1.05 -28.39
C GLN A 163 8.76 0.87 -27.11
N ASP A 164 8.37 -0.07 -26.23
CA ASP A 164 9.03 -0.41 -24.96
C ASP A 164 9.07 0.75 -23.95
N ARG A 165 8.13 1.70 -24.06
CA ARG A 165 7.99 2.80 -23.10
C ARG A 165 7.06 2.40 -21.98
N GLU A 166 7.48 2.63 -20.74
CA GLU A 166 6.66 2.40 -19.55
C GLU A 166 5.50 3.41 -19.50
N ARG A 167 4.27 2.92 -19.68
CA ARG A 167 3.02 3.68 -19.62
C ARG A 167 2.45 3.77 -18.21
N ALA A 168 2.58 2.68 -17.46
CA ALA A 168 2.11 2.61 -16.08
C ALA A 168 2.92 1.59 -15.29
N ARG A 169 3.04 1.83 -13.99
CA ARG A 169 3.68 0.93 -13.03
C ARG A 169 2.72 0.74 -11.86
N HIS A 170 2.35 -0.50 -11.60
CA HIS A 170 1.42 -0.87 -10.56
C HIS A 170 2.09 -1.82 -9.58
N ARG A 171 2.23 -1.39 -8.33
CA ARG A 171 2.68 -2.27 -7.26
C ARG A 171 1.54 -3.22 -6.89
N VAL A 172 1.83 -4.53 -6.93
CA VAL A 172 0.85 -5.57 -6.61
C VAL A 172 1.12 -6.10 -5.21
N PRO A 173 0.10 -6.15 -4.33
CA PRO A 173 0.29 -6.59 -2.96
C PRO A 173 0.58 -8.10 -2.86
N TYR A 174 1.26 -8.49 -1.79
CA TYR A 174 1.46 -9.89 -1.42
C TYR A 174 0.11 -10.61 -1.30
N GLY A 175 0.04 -11.79 -1.90
CA GLY A 175 -1.14 -12.65 -1.91
C GLY A 175 -2.23 -12.24 -2.89
N ALA A 176 -2.00 -11.24 -3.73
CA ALA A 176 -2.84 -10.99 -4.87
C ALA A 176 -2.80 -12.17 -5.86
N LYS A 177 -3.94 -12.44 -6.49
CA LYS A 177 -4.06 -13.29 -7.67
C LYS A 177 -3.58 -12.50 -8.87
N LEU A 178 -2.53 -12.97 -9.50
CA LEU A 178 -2.03 -12.40 -10.73
C LEU A 178 -2.79 -13.03 -11.91
N LEU A 179 -3.41 -12.21 -12.75
CA LEU A 179 -4.26 -12.67 -13.86
C LEU A 179 -3.53 -12.65 -15.20
N VAL A 180 -2.42 -11.92 -15.28
CA VAL A 180 -1.59 -11.75 -16.48
C VAL A 180 -0.15 -12.16 -16.19
N ASP A 181 0.54 -12.74 -17.16
CA ASP A 181 1.95 -13.14 -17.00
C ASP A 181 2.88 -12.27 -17.87
N GLU A 182 4.18 -12.44 -17.67
CA GLU A 182 5.24 -11.72 -18.38
C GLU A 182 5.04 -11.79 -19.91
N GLY A 183 5.04 -10.63 -20.56
CA GLY A 183 4.91 -10.50 -22.00
C GLY A 183 3.50 -10.65 -22.56
N ALA A 184 2.47 -10.79 -21.71
CA ALA A 184 1.09 -10.79 -22.15
C ALA A 184 0.67 -9.43 -22.73
N GLU A 185 -0.09 -9.46 -23.82
CA GLU A 185 -0.75 -8.26 -24.35
C GLU A 185 -2.08 -8.04 -23.63
N VAL A 186 -2.26 -6.85 -23.06
CA VAL A 186 -3.46 -6.45 -22.34
C VAL A 186 -4.08 -5.24 -23.01
N LYS A 187 -5.42 -5.16 -22.96
CA LYS A 187 -6.17 -4.01 -23.43
C LYS A 187 -6.57 -3.12 -22.27
N LEU A 188 -6.88 -1.87 -22.56
CA LEU A 188 -7.47 -0.93 -21.61
C LEU A 188 -8.66 -1.57 -20.89
N GLY A 189 -8.59 -1.63 -19.56
CA GLY A 189 -9.62 -2.21 -18.69
C GLY A 189 -9.46 -3.70 -18.40
N ASP A 190 -8.48 -4.40 -18.97
CA ASP A 190 -8.20 -5.79 -18.60
C ASP A 190 -7.65 -5.86 -17.17
N LYS A 191 -8.17 -6.78 -16.36
CA LYS A 191 -7.70 -6.98 -14.99
C LYS A 191 -6.30 -7.60 -14.98
N LEU A 192 -5.36 -6.92 -14.34
CA LEU A 192 -3.98 -7.38 -14.19
C LEU A 192 -3.81 -8.26 -12.94
N ALA A 193 -4.40 -7.82 -11.82
CA ALA A 193 -4.33 -8.53 -10.55
C ALA A 193 -5.57 -8.27 -9.70
N GLU A 194 -5.91 -9.21 -8.82
CA GLU A 194 -7.07 -9.15 -7.92
C GLU A 194 -6.68 -9.61 -6.51
N TRP A 195 -7.21 -8.95 -5.48
CA TRP A 195 -7.00 -9.31 -4.07
C TRP A 195 -8.23 -8.97 -3.22
N ASP A 196 -8.28 -9.52 -2.01
CA ASP A 196 -9.29 -9.13 -1.02
C ASP A 196 -8.82 -7.85 -0.31
N PRO A 197 -9.55 -6.73 -0.41
CA PRO A 197 -9.15 -5.48 0.22
C PRO A 197 -9.34 -5.50 1.74
N TYR A 198 -10.16 -6.41 2.26
CA TYR A 198 -10.53 -6.47 3.68
C TYR A 198 -9.64 -7.40 4.48
N THR A 199 -8.84 -8.24 3.82
CA THR A 199 -7.99 -9.21 4.51
C THR A 199 -6.57 -9.25 3.96
N ILE A 200 -5.61 -9.50 4.86
CA ILE A 200 -4.23 -9.79 4.50
C ILE A 200 -4.07 -11.32 4.57
N PRO A 201 -3.82 -12.01 3.44
CA PRO A 201 -3.66 -13.46 3.45
C PRO A 201 -2.31 -13.87 4.03
N ILE A 202 -2.28 -15.00 4.73
CA ILE A 202 -1.07 -15.72 5.14
C ILE A 202 -0.95 -16.91 4.18
N ILE A 203 0.04 -16.91 3.31
CA ILE A 203 0.20 -17.91 2.25
C ILE A 203 1.45 -18.74 2.49
N THR A 204 1.41 -20.00 2.08
CA THR A 204 2.58 -20.86 2.15
C THR A 204 3.43 -20.85 0.88
N GLU A 205 4.76 -20.95 1.03
CA GLU A 205 5.73 -21.06 -0.07
C GLU A 205 6.01 -22.51 -0.48
N ARG A 206 5.56 -23.49 0.30
CA ARG A 206 5.88 -24.90 0.10
C ARG A 206 4.64 -25.77 0.21
N GLU A 207 4.71 -26.93 -0.42
CA GLU A 207 3.71 -27.98 -0.29
C GLU A 207 3.96 -28.78 1.01
N GLY A 208 2.88 -29.24 1.65
CA GLY A 208 2.96 -30.08 2.85
C GLY A 208 1.63 -30.21 3.57
N VAL A 209 1.65 -30.85 4.74
CA VAL A 209 0.49 -31.03 5.60
C VAL A 209 0.46 -29.92 6.65
N ALA A 210 -0.60 -29.11 6.65
CA ALA A 210 -0.82 -28.04 7.60
C ALA A 210 -1.16 -28.60 8.98
N ASN A 211 -0.28 -28.39 9.96
CA ASN A 211 -0.46 -28.86 11.32
C ASN A 211 -0.58 -27.68 12.30
N TYR A 212 -1.61 -27.74 13.13
CA TYR A 212 -1.87 -26.75 14.18
C TYR A 212 -0.93 -26.96 15.36
N VAL A 213 -0.32 -25.87 15.83
CA VAL A 213 0.52 -25.87 17.02
C VAL A 213 0.09 -24.70 17.89
N ASP A 214 -0.20 -24.98 19.16
CA ASP A 214 -0.73 -24.01 20.14
C ASP A 214 -2.06 -23.36 19.71
N LEU A 215 -2.79 -24.02 18.81
CA LEU A 215 -4.10 -23.65 18.27
C LEU A 215 -5.16 -24.61 18.85
N ILE A 216 -5.74 -24.25 19.99
CA ILE A 216 -6.64 -25.07 20.80
C ILE A 216 -8.03 -24.45 20.82
N GLU A 217 -9.06 -25.24 20.50
CA GLU A 217 -10.47 -24.81 20.55
C GLU A 217 -10.88 -24.34 21.96
N GLY A 218 -11.62 -23.23 22.02
CA GLY A 218 -12.08 -22.61 23.25
C GLY A 218 -11.01 -21.85 24.05
N THR A 219 -9.73 -21.99 23.71
CA THR A 219 -8.62 -21.26 24.37
C THR A 219 -7.94 -20.26 23.44
N SER A 220 -7.56 -20.68 22.24
CA SER A 220 -6.91 -19.80 21.25
C SER A 220 -7.67 -19.72 19.93
N ILE A 221 -8.62 -20.62 19.69
CA ILE A 221 -9.54 -20.55 18.55
C ILE A 221 -10.98 -20.56 19.08
N SER A 222 -11.84 -19.75 18.47
CA SER A 222 -13.29 -19.83 18.60
C SER A 222 -13.92 -20.00 17.24
N GLU A 223 -15.03 -20.72 17.17
CA GLU A 223 -15.90 -20.73 16.00
C GLU A 223 -16.83 -19.52 16.07
N VAL A 224 -16.84 -18.72 15.01
CA VAL A 224 -17.64 -17.51 14.88
C VAL A 224 -18.47 -17.64 13.62
N MET A 225 -19.78 -17.55 13.75
CA MET A 225 -20.69 -17.54 12.61
C MET A 225 -20.70 -16.14 11.99
N ASP A 226 -20.41 -16.05 10.70
CA ASP A 226 -20.56 -14.81 9.95
C ASP A 226 -22.06 -14.53 9.74
N GLU A 227 -22.55 -13.42 10.29
CA GLU A 227 -23.96 -13.03 10.22
C GLU A 227 -24.46 -12.80 8.78
N THR A 228 -23.54 -12.50 7.85
CA THR A 228 -23.85 -12.16 6.46
C THR A 228 -23.98 -13.41 5.59
N THR A 229 -23.05 -14.35 5.74
CA THR A 229 -22.96 -15.55 4.89
C THR A 229 -23.56 -16.79 5.56
N GLY A 230 -23.73 -16.77 6.88
CA GLY A 230 -24.16 -17.93 7.68
C GLY A 230 -23.10 -19.03 7.79
N ILE A 231 -21.89 -18.79 7.29
CA ILE A 231 -20.78 -19.75 7.33
C ILE A 231 -20.07 -19.60 8.68
N SER A 232 -19.75 -20.73 9.32
CA SER A 232 -18.94 -20.73 10.53
C SER A 232 -17.45 -20.65 10.16
N ASN A 233 -16.78 -19.65 10.71
CA ASN A 233 -15.36 -19.40 10.53
C ASN A 233 -14.62 -19.69 11.84
N ARG A 234 -13.45 -20.33 11.76
CA ARG A 234 -12.57 -20.49 12.93
C ARG A 234 -11.67 -19.26 13.04
N VAL A 235 -11.82 -18.53 14.13
CA VAL A 235 -11.12 -17.27 14.38
C VAL A 235 -10.19 -17.43 15.57
N VAL A 236 -8.96 -16.92 15.44
CA VAL A 236 -8.00 -16.89 16.54
C VAL A 236 -8.41 -15.81 17.54
N ILE A 237 -8.74 -16.21 18.76
CA ILE A 237 -9.14 -15.28 19.83
C ILE A 237 -7.92 -14.86 20.65
N ASP A 238 -8.04 -13.81 21.46
CA ASP A 238 -6.96 -13.39 22.36
C ASP A 238 -6.69 -14.44 23.45
N TRP A 239 -5.79 -15.35 23.13
CA TRP A 239 -5.38 -16.46 23.98
C TRP A 239 -4.69 -15.97 25.27
N LYS A 240 -4.14 -14.76 25.32
CA LYS A 240 -3.46 -14.24 26.52
C LYS A 240 -4.45 -13.85 27.61
N GLN A 241 -5.69 -13.53 27.24
CA GLN A 241 -6.75 -13.27 28.20
C GLN A 241 -7.34 -14.55 28.78
N GLN A 242 -7.08 -15.70 28.14
CA GLN A 242 -7.62 -16.98 28.56
C GLN A 242 -6.74 -17.67 29.62
N PRO A 243 -7.34 -18.35 30.61
CA PRO A 243 -6.60 -19.16 31.57
C PRO A 243 -5.74 -20.21 30.86
N ARG A 244 -4.44 -20.26 31.18
CA ARG A 244 -3.41 -21.14 30.56
C ARG A 244 -3.00 -20.79 29.12
N GLY A 245 -3.45 -19.66 28.57
CA GLY A 245 -3.02 -19.26 27.23
C GLY A 245 -1.74 -18.43 27.17
N ASN A 246 -1.21 -17.90 28.29
CA ASN A 246 -0.04 -17.01 28.29
C ASN A 246 1.22 -17.55 27.59
N ASP A 247 1.43 -18.86 27.61
CA ASP A 247 2.59 -19.51 26.98
C ASP A 247 2.32 -20.00 25.54
N LEU A 248 1.07 -19.94 25.07
CA LEU A 248 0.71 -20.36 23.74
C LEU A 248 1.31 -19.42 22.69
N LYS A 249 1.85 -20.03 21.62
CA LYS A 249 2.30 -19.33 20.42
C LYS A 249 1.57 -19.91 19.20
N PRO A 250 0.28 -19.56 19.02
CA PRO A 250 -0.55 -20.11 17.96
C PRO A 250 0.13 -19.97 16.61
N ARG A 251 0.31 -21.09 15.92
CA ARG A 251 0.97 -21.14 14.61
C ARG A 251 0.51 -22.35 13.80
N ILE A 252 0.63 -22.22 12.49
CA ILE A 252 0.48 -23.34 11.54
C ILE A 252 1.88 -23.73 11.09
N THR A 253 2.22 -25.01 11.21
CA THR A 253 3.50 -25.56 10.73
C THR A 253 3.23 -26.50 9.57
N LEU A 254 4.03 -26.43 8.51
CA LEU A 254 3.95 -27.43 7.45
C LEU A 254 4.84 -28.63 7.77
N ARG A 255 4.29 -29.82 7.61
CA ARG A 255 5.01 -31.08 7.76
C ARG A 255 5.09 -31.83 6.44
N ASP A 256 6.16 -32.57 6.23
CA ASP A 256 6.29 -33.52 5.14
C ASP A 256 5.51 -34.83 5.44
N ASP A 257 5.51 -35.76 4.49
CA ASP A 257 4.87 -37.08 4.65
C ASP A 257 5.48 -37.92 5.78
N LYS A 258 6.69 -37.56 6.27
CA LYS A 258 7.39 -38.22 7.38
C LYS A 258 7.12 -37.55 8.73
N GLY A 259 6.38 -36.45 8.74
CA GLY A 259 6.02 -35.69 9.94
C GLY A 259 7.07 -34.68 10.40
N GLU A 260 8.14 -34.47 9.64
CA GLU A 260 9.18 -33.46 9.89
C GLU A 260 8.75 -32.10 9.35
N VAL A 261 9.22 -31.01 9.97
CA VAL A 261 8.82 -29.65 9.56
C VAL A 261 9.52 -29.29 8.25
N VAL A 262 8.73 -28.87 7.26
CA VAL A 262 9.24 -28.47 5.95
C VAL A 262 10.12 -27.23 6.11
N THR A 263 11.28 -27.22 5.47
CA THR A 263 12.17 -26.06 5.41
C THR A 263 11.84 -25.18 4.20
N LEU A 264 11.72 -23.87 4.44
CA LEU A 264 11.53 -22.84 3.43
C LEU A 264 12.81 -22.61 2.61
N ALA A 265 12.70 -21.86 1.51
CA ALA A 265 13.84 -21.58 0.63
C ALA A 265 14.96 -20.79 1.33
N ASN A 266 14.64 -20.05 2.39
CA ASN A 266 15.57 -19.31 3.23
C ASN A 266 16.25 -20.15 4.32
N GLY A 267 16.01 -21.47 4.38
CA GLY A 267 16.58 -22.38 5.38
C GLY A 267 15.86 -22.37 6.73
N MET A 268 14.81 -21.56 6.89
CA MET A 268 13.98 -21.54 8.10
C MET A 268 12.90 -22.61 8.04
N GLU A 269 12.38 -23.01 9.20
CA GLU A 269 11.23 -23.90 9.26
C GLU A 269 9.94 -23.17 8.80
N ALA A 270 9.07 -23.85 8.06
CA ALA A 270 7.79 -23.35 7.58
C ALA A 270 6.78 -23.20 8.73
N ARG A 271 6.96 -22.14 9.51
CA ARG A 271 6.18 -21.79 10.71
C ARG A 271 5.48 -20.45 10.49
N TYR A 272 4.15 -20.50 10.42
CA TYR A 272 3.32 -19.33 10.20
C TYR A 272 2.61 -18.95 11.50
N PHE A 273 3.07 -17.88 12.16
CA PHE A 273 2.47 -17.42 13.41
C PHE A 273 1.12 -16.73 13.16
N MET A 274 0.14 -17.02 14.01
CA MET A 274 -1.17 -16.41 13.91
C MET A 274 -1.28 -15.16 14.78
N SER A 275 -1.98 -14.15 14.28
CA SER A 275 -2.39 -12.98 15.04
C SER A 275 -3.78 -13.19 15.65
N VAL A 276 -4.14 -12.39 16.65
CA VAL A 276 -5.54 -12.30 17.10
C VAL A 276 -6.41 -11.88 15.92
N ASP A 277 -7.66 -12.33 15.89
CA ASP A 277 -8.66 -12.13 14.85
C ASP A 277 -8.33 -12.75 13.47
N ALA A 278 -7.22 -13.48 13.36
CA ALA A 278 -6.92 -14.22 12.14
C ALA A 278 -7.96 -15.33 11.90
N ILE A 279 -8.53 -15.35 10.71
CA ILE A 279 -9.51 -16.33 10.25
C ILE A 279 -8.77 -17.48 9.58
N LEU A 280 -8.83 -18.67 10.19
CA LEU A 280 -8.17 -19.87 9.68
C LEU A 280 -8.89 -20.37 8.43
N SER A 281 -8.15 -20.51 7.34
CA SER A 281 -8.69 -20.92 6.02
C SER A 281 -8.48 -22.40 5.72
N VAL A 282 -7.61 -23.08 6.47
CA VAL A 282 -7.31 -24.51 6.31
C VAL A 282 -7.76 -25.31 7.54
N GLU A 283 -7.84 -26.64 7.43
CA GLU A 283 -8.07 -27.55 8.55
C GLU A 283 -6.76 -28.14 9.07
N ASN A 284 -6.77 -28.60 10.33
CA ASN A 284 -5.63 -29.33 10.89
C ASN A 284 -5.48 -30.69 10.19
N GLY A 285 -4.31 -30.95 9.61
CA GLY A 285 -4.03 -32.15 8.81
C GLY A 285 -4.39 -32.01 7.33
N ALA A 286 -4.84 -30.83 6.87
CA ALA A 286 -5.10 -30.60 5.46
C ALA A 286 -3.80 -30.55 4.65
N HIS A 287 -3.83 -31.14 3.46
CA HIS A 287 -2.73 -31.04 2.51
C HIS A 287 -2.83 -29.71 1.75
N VAL A 288 -1.77 -28.91 1.78
CA VAL A 288 -1.71 -27.58 1.14
C VAL A 288 -0.56 -27.55 0.13
N LYS A 289 -0.74 -26.80 -0.95
CA LYS A 289 0.30 -26.49 -1.92
C LYS A 289 0.87 -25.11 -1.70
N ALA A 290 2.06 -24.88 -2.23
CA ALA A 290 2.61 -23.54 -2.31
C ALA A 290 1.62 -22.58 -3.00
N GLY A 291 1.41 -21.38 -2.49
CA GLY A 291 0.39 -20.44 -2.94
C GLY A 291 -0.98 -20.56 -2.25
N ASP A 292 -1.22 -21.62 -1.47
CA ASP A 292 -2.48 -21.73 -0.72
C ASP A 292 -2.52 -20.83 0.52
N VAL A 293 -3.69 -20.24 0.78
CA VAL A 293 -3.94 -19.36 1.93
C VAL A 293 -4.21 -20.18 3.18
N LEU A 294 -3.35 -20.07 4.19
CA LEU A 294 -3.47 -20.74 5.48
C LEU A 294 -4.46 -20.00 6.40
N ALA A 295 -4.41 -18.68 6.41
CA ALA A 295 -5.27 -17.82 7.22
C ALA A 295 -5.42 -16.43 6.60
N ARG A 296 -6.43 -15.68 7.03
CA ARG A 296 -6.71 -14.30 6.58
C ARG A 296 -6.79 -13.38 7.79
N ILE A 297 -6.06 -12.27 7.78
CA ILE A 297 -6.10 -11.28 8.86
C ILE A 297 -7.04 -10.14 8.42
N PRO A 298 -8.15 -9.88 9.10
CA PRO A 298 -8.99 -8.72 8.80
C PRO A 298 -8.24 -7.40 8.97
N ARG A 299 -8.43 -6.46 8.06
CA ARG A 299 -7.83 -5.11 8.14
C ARG A 299 -8.70 -4.19 8.99
N GLU A 300 -8.11 -3.50 9.96
CA GLU A 300 -8.83 -2.52 10.81
C GLU A 300 -9.35 -1.31 10.00
N SER A 301 -8.74 -1.01 8.84
CA SER A 301 -9.09 0.11 7.95
C SER A 301 -10.46 -0.03 7.27
N SER A 302 -11.05 -1.23 7.29
CA SER A 302 -12.35 -1.58 6.67
C SER A 302 -13.57 -0.88 7.29
N LYS A 303 -13.40 -0.15 8.39
CA LYS A 303 -14.50 0.57 9.05
C LYS A 303 -14.91 1.76 8.19
N THR A 304 -16.20 1.82 7.85
CA THR A 304 -16.85 2.87 7.04
C THR A 304 -16.28 4.26 7.31
N ARG A 305 -15.51 4.77 6.34
CA ARG A 305 -15.02 6.15 6.36
C ARG A 305 -16.17 7.06 5.95
N ASP A 306 -16.87 7.59 6.95
CA ASP A 306 -17.82 8.69 6.73
C ASP A 306 -17.03 9.91 6.23
N ILE A 307 -17.57 10.67 5.27
CA ILE A 307 -17.00 11.94 4.80
C ILE A 307 -16.76 12.90 5.98
N THR A 308 -17.59 12.84 7.03
CA THR A 308 -17.39 13.60 8.28
C THR A 308 -16.23 13.09 9.13
N GLY A 309 -15.89 11.80 9.05
CA GLY A 309 -14.73 11.19 9.72
C GLY A 309 -13.38 11.57 9.10
N GLY A 310 -13.38 12.15 7.89
CA GLY A 310 -12.17 12.59 7.20
C GLY A 310 -11.55 13.89 7.76
N LEU A 311 -12.34 14.80 8.33
CA LEU A 311 -11.82 16.07 8.85
C LEU A 311 -10.86 15.92 10.04
N PRO A 312 -11.14 15.05 11.04
CA PRO A 312 -10.16 14.71 12.07
C PRO A 312 -8.83 14.25 11.48
N ARG A 313 -8.87 13.46 10.39
CA ARG A 313 -7.67 12.99 9.70
C ARG A 313 -6.91 14.13 9.01
N VAL A 314 -7.62 15.04 8.34
CA VAL A 314 -7.01 16.24 7.75
C VAL A 314 -6.35 17.11 8.82
N ALA A 315 -7.01 17.27 9.98
CA ALA A 315 -6.42 17.98 11.12
C ALA A 315 -5.16 17.27 11.65
N GLU A 316 -5.19 15.95 11.80
CA GLU A 316 -4.00 15.16 12.19
C GLU A 316 -2.82 15.37 11.24
N LEU A 317 -3.08 15.45 9.92
CA LEU A 317 -2.05 15.72 8.92
C LEU A 317 -1.47 17.13 9.05
N PHE A 318 -2.30 18.16 9.20
CA PHE A 318 -1.84 19.55 9.38
C PHE A 318 -1.13 19.79 10.72
N GLU A 319 -1.52 19.07 11.77
CA GLU A 319 -0.86 19.10 13.07
C GLU A 319 0.35 18.16 13.13
N ALA A 320 0.63 17.41 12.05
CA ALA A 320 1.63 16.35 11.98
C ALA A 320 1.58 15.37 13.16
N ARG A 321 0.38 15.10 13.70
CA ARG A 321 0.22 14.25 14.87
C ARG A 321 0.42 12.80 14.51
N LYS A 322 1.02 12.04 15.43
CA LYS A 322 1.06 10.58 15.33
C LYS A 322 -0.37 10.03 15.46
N PRO A 323 -0.86 9.26 14.47
CA PRO A 323 -2.20 8.67 14.50
C PRO A 323 -2.33 7.66 15.65
N LYS A 324 -3.55 7.37 16.09
CA LYS A 324 -3.79 6.35 17.14
C LYS A 324 -3.40 4.96 16.65
N ASP A 325 -3.87 4.59 15.47
CA ASP A 325 -3.50 3.36 14.75
C ASP A 325 -2.46 3.72 13.69
N TYR A 326 -1.21 3.91 14.14
CA TYR A 326 -0.10 4.26 13.26
C TYR A 326 0.56 3.01 12.69
N ALA A 327 0.98 3.11 11.42
CA ALA A 327 1.87 2.15 10.79
C ALA A 327 3.32 2.38 11.24
N ILE A 328 4.10 1.32 11.21
CA ILE A 328 5.56 1.38 11.35
C ILE A 328 6.14 0.98 10.00
N ILE A 329 6.99 1.82 9.44
CA ILE A 329 7.68 1.57 8.17
C ILE A 329 9.13 1.15 8.39
N SER A 330 9.70 0.41 7.44
CA SER A 330 11.12 0.04 7.47
C SER A 330 12.00 1.23 7.10
N GLU A 331 13.04 1.49 7.89
CA GLU A 331 14.03 2.55 7.63
C GLU A 331 15.15 2.08 6.69
N ILE A 332 15.34 0.76 6.61
CA ILE A 332 16.38 0.10 5.82
C ILE A 332 15.77 -1.02 4.99
N GLU A 333 16.45 -1.42 3.93
CA GLU A 333 16.13 -2.64 3.21
C GLU A 333 16.82 -3.86 3.84
N GLY A 334 16.18 -5.03 3.75
CA GLY A 334 16.74 -6.26 4.30
C GLY A 334 15.69 -7.33 4.59
N ARG A 335 16.14 -8.40 5.25
CA ARG A 335 15.29 -9.52 5.66
C ARG A 335 14.76 -9.35 7.07
N ILE A 336 13.51 -9.75 7.28
CA ILE A 336 12.84 -9.70 8.57
C ILE A 336 13.24 -10.89 9.44
N GLU A 337 13.72 -10.62 10.64
CA GLU A 337 13.94 -11.59 11.71
C GLU A 337 13.14 -11.23 12.96
N PHE A 338 12.54 -12.22 13.61
CA PHE A 338 11.85 -11.98 14.88
C PHE A 338 12.82 -12.19 16.05
N GLY A 339 13.17 -11.09 16.70
CA GLY A 339 14.03 -11.10 17.88
C GLY A 339 13.30 -11.58 19.14
N LYS A 340 14.02 -11.65 20.25
CA LYS A 340 13.44 -11.99 21.55
C LYS A 340 12.47 -10.88 21.99
N ASP A 341 11.22 -11.27 22.24
CA ASP A 341 10.18 -10.40 22.80
C ASP A 341 10.70 -9.63 24.03
N TYR A 342 10.35 -8.35 24.12
CA TYR A 342 10.69 -7.50 25.25
C TYR A 342 9.42 -7.02 25.95
N LYS A 343 9.16 -7.55 27.16
CA LYS A 343 7.96 -7.27 27.95
C LYS A 343 6.68 -7.48 27.12
N THR A 344 5.89 -6.42 26.94
CA THR A 344 4.63 -6.38 26.17
C THR A 344 4.83 -6.03 24.70
N LYS A 345 6.08 -5.97 24.21
CA LYS A 345 6.40 -5.67 22.81
C LYS A 345 7.08 -6.86 22.13
N ARG A 346 6.73 -7.09 20.87
CA ARG A 346 7.41 -8.00 19.95
C ARG A 346 8.53 -7.25 19.25
N ARG A 347 9.69 -7.90 19.11
CA ARG A 347 10.85 -7.32 18.45
C ARG A 347 10.94 -7.85 17.02
N ILE A 348 10.95 -6.94 16.06
CA ILE A 348 11.27 -7.21 14.67
C ILE A 348 12.64 -6.61 14.39
N VAL A 349 13.51 -7.35 13.72
CA VAL A 349 14.84 -6.91 13.30
C VAL A 349 14.89 -6.97 11.78
N VAL A 350 15.26 -5.87 11.14
CA VAL A 350 15.55 -5.86 9.71
C VAL A 350 17.06 -6.02 9.56
N VAL A 351 17.47 -7.10 8.90
CA VAL A 351 18.88 -7.47 8.68
C VAL A 351 19.23 -7.18 7.22
N PRO A 352 20.11 -6.20 6.93
CA PRO A 352 20.58 -5.93 5.58
C PRO A 352 21.25 -7.14 4.93
N GLU A 353 21.14 -7.29 3.61
CA GLU A 353 21.90 -8.33 2.87
C GLU A 353 23.37 -7.92 2.63
N GLU A 354 23.70 -6.63 2.70
CA GLU A 354 25.07 -6.14 2.54
C GLU A 354 25.91 -6.28 3.83
N GLU A 355 27.09 -6.91 3.72
CA GLU A 355 28.04 -7.04 4.82
C GLU A 355 28.56 -5.66 5.26
N GLY A 356 28.26 -5.27 6.51
CA GLY A 356 28.77 -4.06 7.15
C GLY A 356 27.71 -3.01 7.49
N GLN A 357 26.46 -3.18 7.04
CA GLN A 357 25.34 -2.33 7.49
C GLN A 357 24.77 -2.82 8.83
N GLU A 358 24.40 -1.88 9.70
CA GLU A 358 23.80 -2.19 11.00
C GLU A 358 22.32 -2.60 10.86
N SER A 359 21.94 -3.70 11.49
CA SER A 359 20.55 -4.13 11.58
C SER A 359 19.71 -3.13 12.38
N ARG A 360 18.45 -2.91 11.97
CA ARG A 360 17.51 -2.02 12.68
C ARG A 360 16.47 -2.83 13.46
N GLU A 361 16.27 -2.47 14.73
CA GLU A 361 15.27 -3.11 15.59
C GLU A 361 14.01 -2.25 15.74
N TYR A 362 12.84 -2.87 15.56
CA TYR A 362 11.51 -2.28 15.74
C TYR A 362 10.75 -2.98 16.86
N LEU A 363 10.10 -2.22 17.73
CA LEU A 363 9.35 -2.75 18.87
C LEU A 363 7.84 -2.53 18.70
N ILE A 364 7.13 -3.59 18.33
CA ILE A 364 5.70 -3.58 18.05
C ILE A 364 4.89 -4.01 19.28
N PRO A 365 3.86 -3.28 19.72
CA PRO A 365 2.97 -3.73 20.79
C PRO A 365 2.36 -5.11 20.49
N LYS A 366 2.40 -6.02 21.47
CA LYS A 366 1.76 -7.33 21.33
C LYS A 366 0.25 -7.17 21.17
N GLY A 367 -0.33 -7.85 20.18
CA GLY A 367 -1.77 -7.83 19.89
C GLY A 367 -2.18 -6.96 18.70
N LYS A 368 -1.25 -6.20 18.10
CA LYS A 368 -1.47 -5.52 16.82
C LYS A 368 -1.14 -6.45 15.63
N HIS A 369 -1.81 -6.23 14.50
CA HIS A 369 -1.63 -7.00 13.27
C HIS A 369 -0.31 -6.60 12.58
N ILE A 370 0.62 -7.55 12.55
CA ILE A 370 1.91 -7.37 11.88
C ILE A 370 1.69 -7.67 10.39
N ALA A 371 2.16 -6.78 9.53
CA ALA A 371 1.99 -6.91 8.09
C ALA A 371 3.01 -7.87 7.47
N VAL A 372 4.14 -8.12 8.15
CA VAL A 372 5.30 -8.91 7.69
C VAL A 372 5.45 -10.26 8.39
N GLN A 373 6.06 -11.23 7.71
CA GLN A 373 6.43 -12.54 8.23
C GLN A 373 7.95 -12.70 8.35
N GLU A 374 8.35 -13.77 9.05
CA GLU A 374 9.76 -14.08 9.27
C GLU A 374 10.42 -14.54 7.96
N GLY A 375 11.54 -13.93 7.61
CA GLY A 375 12.26 -14.17 6.36
C GLY A 375 11.81 -13.31 5.17
N ASP A 376 10.75 -12.50 5.31
CA ASP A 376 10.31 -11.58 4.27
C ASP A 376 11.41 -10.55 3.95
N PHE A 377 11.62 -10.25 2.68
CA PHE A 377 12.46 -9.14 2.24
C PHE A 377 11.61 -7.86 2.15
N VAL A 378 12.09 -6.78 2.78
CA VAL A 378 11.43 -5.47 2.81
C VAL A 378 12.35 -4.39 2.25
N GLN A 379 11.76 -3.39 1.59
CA GLN A 379 12.44 -2.19 1.13
C GLN A 379 12.23 -1.02 2.11
N VAL A 380 13.03 0.03 1.92
CA VAL A 380 12.86 1.30 2.63
C VAL A 380 11.45 1.84 2.40
N GLY A 381 10.72 2.15 3.48
CA GLY A 381 9.34 2.63 3.44
C GLY A 381 8.26 1.56 3.52
N ASP A 382 8.60 0.26 3.44
CA ASP A 382 7.61 -0.81 3.52
C ASP A 382 6.99 -0.91 4.91
N MET A 383 5.67 -1.17 4.96
CA MET A 383 4.93 -1.26 6.23
C MET A 383 5.23 -2.59 6.95
N LEU A 384 5.81 -2.49 8.15
CA LEU A 384 6.02 -3.60 9.08
C LEU A 384 4.76 -3.85 9.93
N LEU A 385 4.05 -2.78 10.27
CA LEU A 385 2.79 -2.80 11.02
C LEU A 385 1.70 -2.11 10.20
N ASP A 386 0.54 -2.76 10.06
CA ASP A 386 -0.61 -2.16 9.36
C ASP A 386 -1.15 -0.96 10.16
N GLY A 387 -1.55 0.09 9.46
CA GLY A 387 -2.04 1.32 10.06
C GLY A 387 -1.82 2.55 9.18
N ASN A 388 -2.03 3.73 9.77
CA ASN A 388 -1.81 5.00 9.09
C ASN A 388 -0.34 5.42 9.16
N PRO A 389 0.33 5.67 8.01
CA PRO A 389 1.69 6.19 8.02
C PRO A 389 1.80 7.49 8.83
N VAL A 390 2.91 7.61 9.56
CA VAL A 390 3.22 8.79 10.37
C VAL A 390 3.99 9.79 9.50
N PRO A 391 3.54 11.06 9.39
CA PRO A 391 4.22 12.07 8.57
C PRO A 391 5.70 12.26 8.92
N HIS A 392 6.06 12.24 10.21
CA HIS A 392 7.46 12.35 10.65
C HIS A 392 8.31 11.19 10.16
N ASP A 393 7.79 9.98 10.23
CA ASP A 393 8.52 8.77 9.85
C ASP A 393 8.68 8.73 8.31
N ILE A 394 7.67 9.17 7.54
CA ILE A 394 7.78 9.36 6.08
C ILE A 394 8.89 10.36 5.74
N LEU A 395 8.91 11.52 6.40
CA LEU A 395 9.91 12.56 6.13
C LEU A 395 11.33 12.08 6.41
N GLU A 396 11.52 11.36 7.52
CA GLU A 396 12.83 10.86 7.95
C GLU A 396 13.34 9.74 7.04
N VAL A 397 12.45 8.87 6.56
CA VAL A 397 12.79 7.68 5.79
C VAL A 397 12.80 7.90 4.27
N LEU A 398 11.79 8.61 3.74
CA LEU A 398 11.56 8.78 2.31
C LEU A 398 11.87 10.19 1.79
N GLY A 399 12.09 11.16 2.69
CA GLY A 399 12.44 12.53 2.34
C GLY A 399 11.25 13.45 2.09
N VAL A 400 11.55 14.68 1.66
CA VAL A 400 10.56 15.77 1.50
C VAL A 400 9.68 15.55 0.27
N GLU A 401 10.22 14.96 -0.79
CA GLU A 401 9.50 14.69 -2.03
C GLU A 401 8.41 13.63 -1.87
N ALA A 402 8.58 12.71 -0.93
CA ALA A 402 7.64 11.62 -0.66
C ALA A 402 6.59 11.96 0.41
N LEU A 403 6.84 12.97 1.26
CA LEU A 403 5.89 13.51 2.24
C LEU A 403 4.83 14.40 1.58
#